data_AF-A0A2V8GMT4-F1
#
_entry.id   AF-A0A2V8GMT4-F1
#
_cell.length_a   1.000
_cell.length_b   1.000
_cell.length_c   1.000
_cell.angle_alpha   90.00
_cell.angle_beta   90.00
_cell.angle_gamma   90.00
#
_symmetry.space_group_name_H-M   'P 1'
#
loop_
_entity.id
_entity.type
_entity.pdbx_description
1 polymer ?
#
loop_
_entity_poly.entity_id
_entity_poly.type
_entity_poly.pdbx_seq_one_letter_code
_entity_poly.pdbx_strand_id
1 'polypeptide(L)'
;SAFSAYQDSQKVLACWEDAQYSYNLFRSPYGNAFGLIAISKQLDLVAADASREGERLDKQEAPAKEVARQMKQEEDKRVAQEKARLVSKPKFRP
;
A
#
# COMPACT_ATOMS: atom_id res chain seq x y z
N SER A 1 0.63 17.46 0.43
CA SER A 1 -0.38 17.16 1.46
C SER A 1 -1.70 17.83 1.11
N ALA A 2 -2.83 17.11 1.23
CA ALA A 2 -4.18 17.58 0.90
C ALA A 2 -4.59 18.89 1.61
N PHE A 3 -3.96 19.17 2.75
CA PHE A 3 -4.14 20.39 3.54
C PHE A 3 -3.86 21.68 2.76
N SER A 4 -2.81 21.69 1.94
CA SER A 4 -2.40 22.90 1.19
C SER A 4 -3.38 23.24 0.06
N ALA A 5 -4.02 22.22 -0.53
CA ALA A 5 -5.03 22.42 -1.57
C ALA A 5 -6.37 22.93 -1.00
N TYR A 6 -6.69 22.59 0.24
CA TYR A 6 -7.88 23.12 0.93
C TYR A 6 -7.70 24.57 1.38
N GLN A 7 -6.53 24.94 1.90
CA GLN A 7 -6.22 26.33 2.25
C GLN A 7 -6.27 27.27 1.04
N ASP A 8 -5.93 26.79 -0.15
CA ASP A 8 -5.87 27.60 -1.37
C ASP A 8 -7.26 27.98 -1.92
N SER A 9 -8.31 27.21 -1.59
CA SER A 9 -9.67 27.40 -2.13
C SER A 9 -10.67 28.06 -1.18
N GLN A 10 -10.38 28.15 0.13
CA GLN A 10 -11.31 28.69 1.12
C GLN A 10 -10.65 29.69 2.07
N LYS A 11 -11.31 30.83 2.27
CA LYS A 11 -10.82 31.88 3.19
C LYS A 11 -10.88 31.37 4.63
N VAL A 12 -9.74 30.91 5.14
CA VAL A 12 -9.55 30.55 6.55
C VAL A 12 -9.65 31.83 7.39
N LEU A 13 -10.50 31.79 8.41
CA LEU A 13 -10.76 32.91 9.33
C LEU A 13 -9.94 32.79 10.61
N ALA A 14 -9.74 31.56 11.08
CA ALA A 14 -8.95 31.26 12.26
C ALA A 14 -8.39 29.84 12.18
N CYS A 15 -7.19 29.66 12.72
CA CYS A 15 -6.54 28.37 12.88
C CYS A 15 -6.10 28.22 14.33
N TRP A 16 -6.40 27.07 14.94
CA TRP A 16 -5.88 26.67 16.24
C TRP A 16 -5.14 25.36 16.08
N GLU A 17 -3.92 25.29 16.58
CA GLU A 17 -3.05 24.13 16.40
C GLU A 17 -2.31 23.82 17.70
N ASP A 18 -2.25 22.54 18.05
CA ASP A 18 -1.40 22.01 19.10
C ASP A 18 -0.57 20.82 18.58
N ALA A 19 0.10 20.09 19.47
CA ALA A 19 0.96 18.96 19.09
C ALA A 19 0.19 17.79 18.44
N GLN A 20 -1.09 17.61 18.75
CA GLN A 20 -1.90 16.46 18.36
C GLN A 20 -3.03 16.80 17.40
N TYR A 21 -3.49 18.05 17.37
CA TYR A 21 -4.68 18.47 16.63
C TYR A 21 -4.47 19.79 15.90
N SER A 22 -5.26 19.98 14.84
CA SER A 22 -5.45 21.27 14.20
C SER A 22 -6.92 21.50 13.85
N TYR A 23 -7.40 22.70 14.12
CA TYR A 23 -8.76 23.14 13.85
C TYR A 23 -8.73 24.37 12.96
N ASN A 24 -9.42 24.32 11.82
CA ASN A 24 -9.48 25.42 10.85
C ASN A 24 -10.92 25.87 10.67
N LEU A 25 -11.20 27.12 11.03
CA LEU A 25 -12.47 27.78 10.77
C LEU A 25 -12.36 28.51 9.43
N PHE A 26 -13.32 28.27 8.54
CA PHE A 26 -13.39 28.95 7.25
C PHE A 26 -14.81 29.42 6.96
N ARG A 27 -14.92 30.40 6.06
CA ARG A 27 -16.22 30.83 5.51
C ARG A 27 -16.46 30.11 4.19
N SER A 28 -17.64 29.51 4.04
CA SER A 28 -18.02 28.90 2.77
C SER A 28 -18.10 29.97 1.66
N PRO A 29 -17.54 29.72 0.46
CA PRO A 29 -17.51 30.71 -0.62
C PRO A 29 -18.90 31.10 -1.15
N TYR A 30 -19.90 30.23 -1.00
CA TYR A 30 -21.25 30.42 -1.57
C TYR A 30 -22.34 30.66 -0.52
N GLY A 31 -22.02 31.17 0.68
CA GLY A 31 -23.03 31.51 1.67
C GLY A 31 -22.52 32.19 2.95
N ASN A 32 -23.45 32.50 3.86
CA ASN A 32 -23.15 33.00 5.22
C ASN A 32 -22.90 31.86 6.23
N ALA A 33 -22.50 30.69 5.74
CA ALA A 33 -22.19 29.54 6.56
C ALA A 33 -20.69 29.51 6.91
N PHE A 34 -20.41 29.08 8.13
CA PHE A 34 -19.07 28.80 8.62
C PHE A 34 -18.87 27.29 8.68
N GLY A 35 -17.68 26.84 8.29
CA GLY A 35 -17.27 25.45 8.40
C GLY A 35 -16.07 25.32 9.33
N LEU A 36 -15.98 24.20 10.04
CA LEU A 36 -14.86 23.85 10.90
C LEU A 36 -14.28 22.52 10.43
N ILE A 37 -12.99 22.48 10.14
CA ILE A 37 -12.24 21.25 9.86
C ILE A 37 -11.41 20.92 11.09
N ALA A 38 -11.56 19.71 11.63
CA ALA A 38 -10.76 19.16 12.72
C ALA A 38 -9.89 18.02 12.19
N ILE A 39 -8.59 18.07 12.48
CA ILE A 39 -7.60 17.09 12.01
C ILE A 39 -6.80 16.58 13.20
N SER A 40 -6.62 15.25 13.27
CA SER A 40 -5.84 14.55 14.29
C SER A 40 -4.50 14.11 13.71
N LYS A 41 -3.41 14.72 14.19
CA LYS A 41 -2.04 14.46 13.74
C LYS A 41 -1.52 13.10 14.18
N GLN A 42 -1.99 12.58 15.32
CA GLN A 42 -1.57 11.25 15.78
C GLN A 42 -2.03 10.14 14.85
N LEU A 43 -3.23 10.25 14.28
CA LEU A 43 -3.75 9.23 13.36
C LEU A 43 -2.92 9.18 12.07
N ASP A 44 -2.47 10.34 11.58
CA ASP A 44 -1.61 10.44 10.41
C ASP A 44 -0.23 9.81 10.65
N LEU A 45 0.33 9.96 11.87
CA LEU A 45 1.61 9.33 12.24
C LEU A 45 1.50 7.80 12.32
N VAL A 46 0.43 7.28 12.93
CA VAL A 46 0.20 5.83 13.02
C VAL A 46 0.01 5.20 11.64
N ALA A 47 -0.71 5.87 10.74
CA ALA A 47 -0.86 5.41 9.36
C ALA A 47 0.48 5.38 8.61
N ALA A 48 1.30 6.41 8.76
CA ALA A 48 2.62 6.48 8.14
C ALA A 48 3.57 5.39 8.67
N ASP A 49 3.54 5.12 9.98
CA ASP A 49 4.35 4.06 10.59
C ASP A 49 3.90 2.67 10.14
N ALA A 50 2.59 2.42 10.04
CA ALA A 50 2.05 1.16 9.52
C ALA A 50 2.46 0.92 8.05
N SER A 51 2.40 1.96 7.20
CA SER A 51 2.88 1.86 5.81
C SER A 51 4.37 1.57 5.74
N ARG A 52 5.19 2.28 6.55
CA ARG A 52 6.64 2.05 6.62
C ARG A 52 6.97 0.63 7.07
N GLU A 53 6.25 0.12 8.06
CA GLU A 53 6.47 -1.24 8.57
C GLU A 53 6.05 -2.30 7.55
N GLY A 54 4.95 -2.08 6.83
CA GLY A 54 4.54 -2.93 5.70
C GLY A 54 5.63 -3.02 4.63
N GLU A 55 6.20 -1.89 4.21
CA GLU A 55 7.32 -1.88 3.25
C GLU A 55 8.57 -2.59 3.77
N ARG A 56 8.85 -2.47 5.07
CA ARG A 56 9.99 -3.15 5.72
C ARG A 56 9.81 -4.67 5.68
N LEU A 57 8.62 -5.15 6.02
CA LEU A 57 8.27 -6.57 5.98
C LEU A 57 8.28 -7.12 4.56
N ASP A 58 7.73 -6.40 3.59
CA ASP A 58 7.76 -6.82 2.19
C ASP A 58 9.20 -6.96 1.66
N LYS A 59 10.09 -6.02 1.99
CA LYS A 59 11.52 -6.10 1.64
C LYS A 59 12.21 -7.30 2.28
N GLN A 60 11.81 -7.69 3.48
CA GLN A 60 12.37 -8.86 4.19
C GLN A 60 11.85 -10.18 3.64
N GLU A 61 10.58 -10.22 3.24
CA GLU A 61 9.96 -11.43 2.71
C GLU A 61 10.27 -11.67 1.23
N ALA A 62 10.58 -10.61 0.46
CA ALA A 62 10.83 -10.71 -0.99
C ALA A 62 11.90 -11.75 -1.38
N PRO A 63 13.07 -11.83 -0.71
CA PRO A 63 14.08 -12.85 -1.04
C PRO A 63 13.56 -14.28 -0.85
N ALA A 64 12.86 -14.54 0.26
CA ALA A 64 12.33 -15.87 0.56
C ALA A 64 11.19 -16.25 -0.41
N LYS A 65 10.32 -15.29 -0.75
CA LYS A 65 9.27 -15.47 -1.76
C LYS A 65 9.87 -15.81 -3.13
N GLU A 66 10.96 -15.15 -3.53
CA GLU A 66 11.62 -15.41 -4.81
C GLU A 66 12.29 -16.80 -4.83
N VAL A 67 12.97 -17.21 -3.75
CA VAL A 67 13.52 -18.57 -3.62
C VAL A 67 12.43 -19.62 -3.71
N ALA A 68 11.31 -19.43 -2.99
CA ALA A 68 10.17 -20.33 -3.05
C ALA A 68 9.56 -20.42 -4.45
N ARG A 69 9.51 -19.29 -5.17
CA ARG A 69 9.04 -19.23 -6.57
C ARG A 69 9.94 -20.05 -7.49
N GLN A 70 11.26 -19.93 -7.35
CA GLN A 70 12.21 -20.68 -8.18
C GLN A 70 12.14 -22.18 -7.92
N MET A 71 12.12 -22.59 -6.65
CA MET A 71 11.97 -24.00 -6.25
C MET A 71 10.71 -24.63 -6.85
N LYS A 72 9.58 -23.91 -6.80
CA LYS A 72 8.33 -24.36 -7.41
C LYS A 72 8.46 -24.54 -8.93
N GLN A 73 9.12 -23.60 -9.62
CA GLN A 73 9.32 -23.69 -11.06
C GLN A 73 10.22 -24.85 -11.47
N GLU A 74 11.25 -25.15 -10.67
CA GLU A 74 12.12 -26.31 -10.91
C GLU A 74 11.35 -27.63 -10.72
N GLU A 75 10.54 -27.71 -9.66
CA GLU A 75 9.69 -28.88 -9.43
C GLU A 75 8.68 -29.08 -10.56
N ASP A 76 7.98 -28.02 -10.98
CA ASP A 76 7.02 -28.07 -12.07
C ASP A 76 7.69 -28.53 -13.39
N LYS A 77 8.90 -28.04 -13.68
CA LYS A 77 9.70 -28.49 -14.84
C LYS A 77 10.07 -29.97 -14.73
N ARG A 78 10.49 -30.43 -13.56
CA ARG A 78 10.85 -31.83 -13.31
C ARG A 78 9.65 -32.76 -13.50
N VAL A 79 8.48 -32.37 -12.97
CA VAL A 79 7.22 -33.10 -13.15
C VAL A 79 6.81 -33.14 -14.62
N ALA A 80 6.95 -32.04 -15.36
CA ALA A 80 6.66 -32.00 -16.79
C ALA A 80 7.60 -32.92 -17.61
N GLN A 81 8.90 -32.92 -17.30
CA GLN A 81 9.88 -33.79 -17.93
C GLN A 81 9.59 -35.28 -17.67
N GLU A 82 9.24 -35.65 -16.42
CA GLU A 82 8.91 -37.05 -16.10
C GLU A 82 7.63 -37.51 -16.83
N LYS A 83 6.61 -36.64 -16.89
CA LYS A 83 5.40 -36.92 -17.69
C LYS A 83 5.74 -37.12 -19.17
N ALA A 84 6.58 -36.27 -19.75
CA ALA A 84 7.02 -36.41 -21.14
C ALA A 84 7.80 -37.71 -21.37
N ARG A 85 8.68 -38.09 -20.44
CA ARG A 85 9.45 -39.35 -20.49
C ARG A 85 8.55 -40.58 -20.47
N LEU A 86 7.48 -40.56 -19.68
CA LEU A 86 6.50 -41.66 -19.61
C LEU A 86 5.72 -41.80 -20.92
N VAL A 87 5.39 -40.69 -21.58
CA VAL A 87 4.68 -40.66 -22.87
C VAL A 87 5.59 -41.05 -24.04
N SER A 88 6.88 -40.69 -23.99
CA SER A 88 7.81 -40.88 -25.12
C SER A 88 8.43 -42.27 -25.21
N LYS A 89 8.11 -43.22 -24.31
CA LYS A 89 8.64 -44.58 -24.40
C LYS A 89 8.10 -45.27 -25.68
N PRO A 90 8.96 -45.60 -26.66
CA PRO A 90 8.50 -46.32 -27.84
C PRO A 90 8.03 -47.71 -27.41
N LYS A 91 6.92 -48.20 -27.99
CA LYS A 91 6.64 -49.64 -28.03
C LYS A 91 7.74 -50.27 -28.87
N PHE A 92 8.80 -50.75 -28.20
CA PHE A 92 9.81 -51.60 -28.81
C PHE A 92 9.09 -52.78 -29.46
N ARG A 93 9.16 -52.86 -30.79
CA ARG A 93 8.78 -54.05 -31.55
C ARG A 93 10.09 -54.71 -31.99
N PRO A 94 10.35 -55.95 -31.55
CA PRO A 94 11.58 -56.68 -31.89
C PRO A 94 11.70 -56.95 -33.39
#